data_AF-A0A943S9G7-F1
#
_entry.id   AF-A0A943S9G7-F1
#
_cell.length_a   1.000
_cell.length_b   1.000
_cell.length_c   1.000
_cell.angle_alpha   90.00
_cell.angle_beta   90.00
_cell.angle_gamma   90.00
#
_symmetry.space_group_name_H-M   'P 1'
#
loop_
_entity.id
_entity.type
_entity.pdbx_description
1 polymer ?
#
loop_
_entity_poly.entity_id
_entity_poly.type
_entity_poly.pdbx_seq_one_letter_code
_entity_poly.pdbx_strand_id
1 'polypeptide(L)'
;MISKVVFEIKNSIRSWSDQEISFSSKNMRTVSIIIKDIRCELAVDGNSEDDNLQYIILIWELLVWEDGYFYKPISYTVDGVEKTIDSLVTINCRTTDAKWVSSAILLCRNQRQINEEIVEKYRNIRHLDRKDKSMNASMFSSFFYLISESYSSINLEHRLVLLMHICDGFAIKYCNGSSSNNSGNINIILRKIDAKKYKHGAALLGISSSRAIDALGDTRNELTHYIYKSGSLGSFINNPDTETDNMVNLYAFYVLEIALRIAVLEVIGVNVSDDVINYVMDEHLDWIKLEKHLDEDCVLPMNVFRQMIEKLQNQEKNL
;
A
#
# COMPACT_ATOMS: atom_id res chain seq x y z
N MET A 1 11.46 -9.75 -29.31
CA MET A 1 12.39 -10.26 -28.28
C MET A 1 11.58 -10.38 -27.03
N ILE A 2 11.58 -11.55 -26.40
CA ILE A 2 10.68 -11.87 -25.30
C ILE A 2 11.47 -11.84 -24.00
N SER A 3 11.12 -10.91 -23.12
CA SER A 3 11.62 -10.88 -21.75
C SER A 3 10.54 -11.40 -20.82
N LYS A 4 10.87 -12.38 -19.97
CA LYS A 4 9.94 -13.00 -19.02
C LYS A 4 10.51 -13.00 -17.61
N VAL A 5 9.74 -12.51 -16.65
CA VAL A 5 10.01 -12.61 -15.22
C VAL A 5 8.97 -13.51 -14.58
N VAL A 6 9.41 -14.37 -13.68
CA VAL A 6 8.53 -15.16 -12.79
C VAL A 6 8.72 -14.62 -11.39
N PHE A 7 7.62 -14.32 -10.72
CA PHE A 7 7.60 -13.85 -9.34
C PHE A 7 6.91 -14.86 -8.41
N GLU A 8 7.38 -14.90 -7.17
CA GLU A 8 6.72 -15.45 -6.00
C GLU A 8 5.80 -14.38 -5.40
N ILE A 9 4.55 -14.74 -5.12
CA ILE A 9 3.57 -13.85 -4.49
C ILE A 9 3.05 -14.48 -3.20
N LYS A 10 2.52 -13.65 -2.30
CA LYS A 10 1.97 -14.14 -1.03
C LYS A 10 0.75 -15.03 -1.29
N ASN A 11 0.60 -16.07 -0.46
CA ASN A 11 -0.60 -16.90 -0.51
C ASN A 11 -1.84 -16.07 -0.14
N SER A 12 -2.80 -16.04 -1.06
CA SER A 12 -4.06 -15.28 -0.94
C SER A 12 -5.23 -16.17 -1.31
N ILE A 13 -6.46 -15.74 -1.02
CA ILE A 13 -7.65 -16.46 -1.47
C ILE A 13 -7.62 -16.51 -3.01
N ARG A 14 -7.58 -17.72 -3.59
CA ARG A 14 -7.41 -17.93 -5.04
C ARG A 14 -8.41 -17.15 -5.87
N SER A 15 -9.70 -17.16 -5.48
CA SER A 15 -10.76 -16.43 -6.16
C SER A 15 -10.60 -14.90 -6.10
N TRP A 16 -9.72 -14.38 -5.25
CA TRP A 16 -9.37 -12.96 -5.17
C TRP A 16 -8.03 -12.64 -5.82
N SER A 17 -7.24 -13.64 -6.23
CA SER A 17 -5.87 -13.40 -6.71
C SER A 17 -5.70 -13.80 -8.16
N ASP A 18 -6.17 -14.98 -8.54
CA ASP A 18 -5.90 -15.59 -9.85
C ASP A 18 -6.51 -14.75 -10.98
N GLN A 19 -5.69 -14.38 -11.96
CA GLN A 19 -6.10 -13.56 -13.09
C GLN A 19 -5.12 -13.72 -14.26
N GLU A 20 -5.65 -13.70 -15.48
CA GLU A 20 -4.87 -13.60 -16.72
C GLU A 20 -5.17 -12.27 -17.40
N ILE A 21 -4.12 -11.57 -17.80
CA ILE A 21 -4.19 -10.27 -18.48
C ILE A 21 -3.31 -10.37 -19.73
N SER A 22 -3.84 -9.96 -20.88
CA SER A 22 -3.08 -9.90 -22.12
C SER A 22 -3.49 -8.69 -22.94
N PHE A 23 -2.52 -7.93 -23.42
CA PHE A 23 -2.74 -6.79 -24.30
C PHE A 23 -1.51 -6.54 -25.19
N SER A 24 -1.68 -5.69 -26.20
CA SER A 24 -0.59 -5.16 -27.02
C SER A 24 -0.46 -3.66 -26.75
N SER A 25 0.72 -3.09 -27.00
CA SER A 25 0.93 -1.65 -26.96
C SER A 25 1.74 -1.17 -28.16
N LYS A 26 1.80 0.14 -28.38
CA LYS A 26 2.53 0.75 -29.50
C LYS A 26 3.98 0.26 -29.64
N ASN A 27 4.64 -0.05 -28.53
CA ASN A 27 6.04 -0.49 -28.51
C ASN A 27 6.22 -1.98 -28.15
N MET A 28 5.15 -2.66 -27.71
CA MET A 28 5.18 -4.05 -27.25
C MET A 28 4.18 -4.87 -28.06
N ARG A 29 4.67 -5.86 -28.81
CA ARG A 29 3.83 -6.76 -29.61
C ARG A 29 2.82 -7.48 -28.73
N THR A 30 3.26 -7.98 -27.58
CA THR A 30 2.40 -8.66 -26.62
C THR A 30 2.94 -8.48 -25.20
N VAL A 31 2.03 -8.25 -24.27
CA VAL A 31 2.26 -8.22 -22.83
C VAL A 31 1.31 -9.23 -22.21
N SER A 32 1.82 -10.15 -21.40
CA SER A 32 1.04 -11.17 -20.71
C SER A 32 1.40 -11.19 -19.24
N ILE A 33 0.39 -11.15 -18.38
CA ILE A 33 0.49 -11.30 -16.93
C ILE A 33 -0.41 -12.47 -16.53
N ILE A 34 0.17 -13.52 -15.95
CA ILE A 34 -0.55 -14.71 -15.48
C ILE A 34 -0.30 -14.83 -13.99
N ILE A 35 -1.31 -14.50 -13.19
CA ILE A 35 -1.30 -14.65 -11.73
C ILE A 35 -2.07 -15.92 -11.40
N LYS A 36 -1.40 -16.88 -10.77
CA LYS A 36 -2.00 -18.16 -10.40
C LYS A 36 -1.35 -18.73 -9.14
N ASP A 37 -2.19 -19.06 -8.16
CA ASP A 37 -1.76 -19.56 -6.85
C ASP A 37 -0.78 -18.59 -6.18
N ILE A 38 0.50 -18.98 -6.07
CA ILE A 38 1.58 -18.21 -5.47
C ILE A 38 2.61 -17.74 -6.50
N ARG A 39 2.23 -17.73 -7.79
CA ARG A 39 3.11 -17.32 -8.89
C ARG A 39 2.47 -16.24 -9.75
N CYS A 40 3.31 -15.31 -10.20
CA CYS A 40 2.99 -14.37 -11.25
C CYS A 40 4.02 -14.50 -12.38
N GLU A 41 3.58 -14.79 -13.59
CA GLU A 41 4.42 -14.79 -14.79
C GLU A 41 4.12 -13.54 -15.61
N LEU A 42 5.13 -12.69 -15.81
CA LEU A 42 5.06 -11.48 -16.62
C LEU A 42 5.98 -11.62 -17.83
N ALA A 43 5.41 -11.62 -19.03
CA ALA A 43 6.13 -11.67 -20.29
C ALA A 43 5.85 -10.43 -21.15
N VAL A 44 6.91 -9.86 -21.72
CA VAL A 44 6.83 -8.71 -22.65
C VAL A 44 7.60 -9.07 -23.92
N ASP A 45 6.94 -9.05 -25.07
CA ASP A 45 7.55 -9.16 -26.40
C ASP A 45 7.66 -7.76 -27.03
N GLY A 46 8.89 -7.24 -27.09
CA GLY A 46 9.19 -5.92 -27.63
C GLY A 46 10.43 -5.91 -28.50
N ASN A 47 10.95 -4.70 -28.73
CA ASN A 47 12.04 -4.45 -29.69
C ASN A 47 13.43 -4.66 -29.10
N SER A 48 13.60 -4.48 -27.78
CA SER A 48 14.89 -4.59 -27.10
C SER A 48 14.73 -5.10 -25.67
N GLU A 49 15.81 -5.66 -25.11
CA GLU A 49 15.85 -6.17 -23.73
C GLU A 49 15.60 -5.04 -22.72
N ASP A 50 16.21 -3.88 -22.94
CA ASP A 50 16.10 -2.72 -22.07
C ASP A 50 14.67 -2.14 -22.07
N ASP A 51 14.07 -1.95 -23.24
CA ASP A 51 12.68 -1.48 -23.34
C ASP A 51 11.73 -2.43 -22.62
N ASN A 52 11.92 -3.74 -22.81
CA ASN A 52 11.12 -4.76 -22.13
C ASN A 52 11.31 -4.70 -20.62
N LEU A 53 12.54 -4.55 -20.13
CA LEU A 53 12.87 -4.48 -18.71
C LEU A 53 12.21 -3.26 -18.06
N GLN A 54 12.27 -2.08 -18.70
CA GLN A 54 11.59 -0.88 -18.20
C GLN A 54 10.07 -1.07 -18.16
N TYR A 55 9.49 -1.74 -19.17
CA TYR A 55 8.06 -2.03 -19.20
C TYR A 55 7.63 -3.02 -18.11
N ILE A 56 8.43 -4.05 -17.87
CA ILE A 56 8.25 -5.01 -16.77
C ILE A 56 8.26 -4.28 -15.43
N ILE A 57 9.22 -3.37 -15.22
CA ILE A 57 9.32 -2.57 -14.00
C ILE A 57 8.07 -1.70 -13.80
N LEU A 58 7.57 -1.04 -14.86
CA LEU A 58 6.35 -0.23 -14.77
C LEU A 58 5.13 -1.05 -14.36
N ILE A 59 4.95 -2.24 -14.94
CA ILE A 59 3.87 -3.16 -14.58
C ILE A 59 4.05 -3.67 -13.15
N TRP A 60 5.29 -3.98 -12.75
CA TRP A 60 5.57 -4.45 -11.39
C TRP A 60 5.27 -3.37 -10.35
N GLU A 61 5.62 -2.12 -10.61
CA GLU A 61 5.24 -0.97 -9.77
C GLU A 61 3.71 -0.75 -9.74
N LEU A 62 3.00 -0.92 -10.86
CA LEU A 62 1.53 -0.90 -10.90
C LEU A 62 0.91 -1.99 -10.02
N LEU A 63 1.47 -3.20 -10.06
CA LEU A 63 1.05 -4.28 -9.18
C LEU A 63 1.25 -3.92 -7.70
N VAL A 64 2.26 -3.11 -7.34
CA VAL A 64 2.38 -2.60 -5.96
C VAL A 64 1.23 -1.66 -5.60
N TRP A 65 0.81 -0.78 -6.50
CA TRP A 65 -0.34 0.10 -6.25
C TRP A 65 -1.63 -0.71 -6.06
N GLU A 66 -1.83 -1.75 -6.86
CA GLU A 66 -3.01 -2.61 -6.77
C GLU A 66 -2.96 -3.59 -5.59
N ASP A 67 -1.80 -4.15 -5.27
CA ASP A 67 -1.68 -5.27 -4.32
C ASP A 67 -0.95 -4.96 -3.01
N GLY A 68 -0.18 -3.87 -2.96
CA GLY A 68 0.42 -3.34 -1.73
C GLY A 68 1.84 -3.79 -1.44
N TYR A 69 2.47 -4.55 -2.34
CA TYR A 69 3.85 -5.01 -2.17
C TYR A 69 4.48 -5.39 -3.51
N PHE A 70 5.81 -5.35 -3.57
CA PHE A 70 6.56 -5.91 -4.70
C PHE A 70 6.56 -7.43 -4.60
N TYR A 71 6.09 -8.08 -5.67
CA TYR A 71 6.25 -9.53 -5.84
C TYR A 71 7.73 -9.91 -5.90
N LYS A 72 8.13 -11.00 -5.27
CA LYS A 72 9.53 -11.37 -5.17
C LYS A 72 9.99 -12.09 -6.45
N PRO A 73 10.97 -11.58 -7.21
CA PRO A 73 11.42 -12.24 -8.44
C PRO A 73 12.11 -13.58 -8.15
N ILE A 74 11.74 -14.62 -8.89
CA ILE A 74 12.32 -15.98 -8.83
C ILE A 74 13.28 -16.22 -10.01
N SER A 75 12.95 -15.73 -11.20
CA SER A 75 13.77 -15.92 -12.40
C SER A 75 13.49 -14.83 -13.43
N TYR A 76 14.52 -14.47 -14.20
CA TYR A 76 14.41 -13.56 -15.34
C TYR A 76 15.06 -14.20 -16.58
N THR A 77 14.37 -14.18 -17.71
CA THR A 77 14.84 -14.78 -18.97
C THR A 77 14.59 -13.83 -20.15
N VAL A 78 15.47 -13.88 -21.15
CA VAL A 78 15.34 -13.14 -22.42
C VAL A 78 15.56 -14.11 -23.56
N ASP A 79 14.56 -14.27 -24.43
CA ASP A 79 14.50 -15.28 -25.49
C ASP A 79 14.87 -16.69 -24.98
N GLY A 80 14.46 -17.02 -23.75
CA GLY A 80 14.73 -18.30 -23.08
C GLY A 80 16.09 -18.42 -22.41
N VAL A 81 16.96 -17.40 -22.52
CA VAL A 81 18.28 -17.37 -21.85
C VAL A 81 18.14 -16.73 -20.48
N GLU A 82 18.62 -17.39 -19.44
CA GLU A 82 18.59 -16.90 -18.06
C GLU A 82 19.48 -15.66 -17.87
N LYS A 83 18.98 -14.71 -17.09
CA LYS A 83 19.62 -13.43 -16.75
C LYS A 83 19.66 -13.24 -15.24
N THR A 84 20.56 -12.39 -14.76
CA THR A 84 20.65 -12.06 -13.34
C THR A 84 19.43 -11.25 -12.88
N ILE A 85 18.83 -11.69 -11.78
CA ILE A 85 17.71 -11.01 -11.12
C ILE A 85 18.14 -9.68 -10.49
N ASP A 86 19.42 -9.50 -10.19
CA ASP A 86 19.95 -8.26 -9.60
C ASP A 86 19.58 -7.05 -10.43
N SER A 87 19.54 -7.18 -11.77
CA SER A 87 19.08 -6.14 -12.69
C SER A 87 17.68 -5.59 -12.36
N LEU A 88 16.79 -6.40 -11.77
CA LEU A 88 15.45 -6.00 -11.33
C LEU A 88 15.46 -5.35 -9.94
N VAL A 89 16.26 -5.89 -9.01
CA VAL A 89 16.27 -5.52 -7.57
C VAL A 89 17.41 -4.58 -7.16
N THR A 90 18.25 -4.13 -8.10
CA THR A 90 19.36 -3.19 -7.82
C THR A 90 18.89 -1.92 -7.09
N ILE A 91 17.62 -1.53 -7.28
CA ILE A 91 17.00 -0.46 -6.50
C ILE A 91 16.41 -1.05 -5.22
N ASN A 92 17.02 -0.71 -4.08
CA ASN A 92 16.68 -1.24 -2.74
C ASN A 92 15.20 -1.07 -2.32
N CYS A 93 14.42 -0.21 -2.98
CA CYS A 93 13.00 -0.06 -2.69
C CYS A 93 12.10 -1.17 -3.27
N ARG A 94 12.64 -2.07 -4.10
CA ARG A 94 11.87 -3.14 -4.78
C ARG A 94 11.80 -4.46 -4.03
N THR A 95 12.34 -4.49 -2.81
CA THR A 95 12.17 -5.61 -1.88
C THR A 95 11.30 -5.16 -0.73
N THR A 96 10.04 -5.60 -0.69
CA THR A 96 9.08 -5.22 0.36
C THR A 96 9.38 -5.93 1.66
N ASP A 97 9.35 -5.19 2.78
CA ASP A 97 9.55 -5.75 4.12
C ASP A 97 8.43 -6.73 4.49
N ALA A 98 8.79 -7.85 5.12
CA ALA A 98 7.91 -8.99 5.34
C ALA A 98 6.62 -8.62 6.10
N LYS A 99 6.70 -7.63 7.00
CA LYS A 99 5.54 -7.07 7.69
C LYS A 99 4.49 -6.56 6.69
N TRP A 100 4.89 -5.79 5.69
CA TRP A 100 3.97 -5.23 4.69
C TRP A 100 3.46 -6.29 3.73
N VAL A 101 4.29 -7.26 3.35
CA VAL A 101 3.82 -8.42 2.56
C VAL A 101 2.71 -9.15 3.31
N SER A 102 2.90 -9.42 4.61
CA SER A 102 1.90 -10.11 5.42
C SER A 102 0.59 -9.33 5.52
N SER A 103 0.67 -8.01 5.75
CA SER A 103 -0.50 -7.13 5.91
C SER A 103 -1.09 -6.59 4.60
N ALA A 104 -0.49 -6.88 3.44
CA ALA A 104 -0.91 -6.32 2.16
C ALA A 104 -2.33 -6.76 1.79
N ILE A 105 -3.19 -5.83 1.38
CA ILE A 105 -4.54 -6.13 0.91
C ILE A 105 -4.63 -5.81 -0.58
N LEU A 106 -5.19 -6.75 -1.35
CA LEU A 106 -5.37 -6.65 -2.81
C LEU A 106 -6.56 -5.74 -3.12
N LEU A 107 -6.29 -4.50 -3.55
CA LEU A 107 -7.34 -3.50 -3.85
C LEU A 107 -8.13 -3.84 -5.12
N CYS A 108 -7.46 -4.44 -6.11
CA CYS A 108 -8.12 -4.83 -7.35
C CYS A 108 -8.50 -6.32 -7.38
N ARG A 109 -8.09 -7.12 -6.38
CA ARG A 109 -8.32 -8.57 -6.33
C ARG A 109 -8.01 -9.22 -7.70
N ASN A 110 -8.88 -10.09 -8.21
CA ASN A 110 -8.76 -10.73 -9.52
C ASN A 110 -9.31 -9.86 -10.67
N GLN A 111 -9.42 -8.54 -10.46
CA GLN A 111 -9.91 -7.55 -11.41
C GLN A 111 -8.88 -6.43 -11.61
N ARG A 112 -7.59 -6.78 -11.61
CA ARG A 112 -6.49 -5.86 -11.96
C ARG A 112 -6.72 -5.30 -13.35
N GLN A 113 -6.68 -3.98 -13.49
CA GLN A 113 -7.12 -3.27 -14.71
C GLN A 113 -5.95 -2.90 -15.63
N ILE A 114 -4.85 -3.65 -15.56
CA ILE A 114 -3.63 -3.35 -16.31
C ILE A 114 -3.85 -3.56 -17.81
N ASN A 115 -3.70 -2.47 -18.58
CA ASN A 115 -3.74 -2.46 -20.04
C ASN A 115 -2.83 -1.34 -20.57
N GLU A 116 -2.72 -1.18 -21.90
CA GLU A 116 -1.87 -0.14 -22.51
C GLU A 116 -2.18 1.27 -21.97
N GLU A 117 -3.46 1.63 -21.86
CA GLU A 117 -3.88 2.96 -21.41
C GLU A 117 -3.46 3.23 -19.97
N ILE A 118 -3.68 2.27 -19.06
CA ILE A 118 -3.29 2.40 -17.65
C ILE A 118 -1.77 2.49 -17.50
N VAL A 119 -1.03 1.62 -18.21
CA VAL A 119 0.44 1.64 -18.18
C VAL A 119 0.98 2.98 -18.68
N GLU A 120 0.41 3.52 -19.76
CA GLU A 120 0.85 4.79 -20.34
C GLU A 120 0.47 5.98 -19.45
N LYS A 121 -0.72 6.00 -18.85
CA LYS A 121 -1.11 7.02 -17.86
C LYS A 121 -0.15 7.02 -16.67
N TYR A 122 0.20 5.85 -16.14
CA TYR A 122 1.16 5.73 -15.05
C TYR A 122 2.56 6.20 -15.46
N ARG A 123 3.05 5.73 -16.61
CA ARG A 123 4.35 6.13 -17.16
C ARG A 123 4.49 7.65 -17.29
N ASN A 124 3.43 8.31 -17.75
CA ASN A 124 3.38 9.76 -17.96
C ASN A 124 3.46 10.58 -16.67
N ILE A 125 3.14 10.01 -15.51
CA ILE A 125 3.26 10.70 -14.22
C ILE A 125 4.47 10.24 -13.41
N ARG A 126 4.86 8.97 -13.51
CA ARG A 126 5.83 8.30 -12.64
C ARG A 126 7.23 8.91 -12.67
N HIS A 127 7.69 9.39 -13.82
CA HIS A 127 9.07 9.85 -14.02
C HIS A 127 9.23 11.37 -14.09
N LEU A 128 8.14 12.13 -13.96
CA LEU A 128 8.21 13.59 -14.00
C LEU A 128 9.04 14.11 -12.81
N ASP A 129 10.11 14.82 -13.10
CA ASP A 129 11.06 15.32 -12.11
C ASP A 129 11.21 16.86 -12.18
N ARG A 130 12.26 17.40 -11.52
CA ARG A 130 12.52 18.85 -11.48
C ARG A 130 12.63 19.50 -12.86
N LYS A 131 13.19 18.84 -13.89
CA LYS A 131 13.21 19.41 -15.26
C LYS A 131 11.80 19.57 -15.83
N ASP A 132 10.88 18.71 -15.39
CA ASP A 132 9.46 18.73 -15.78
C ASP A 132 8.60 19.59 -14.83
N LYS A 133 9.23 20.34 -13.91
CA LYS A 133 8.58 21.10 -12.82
C LYS A 133 7.65 20.21 -11.97
N SER A 134 8.08 18.98 -11.72
CA SER A 134 7.38 17.99 -10.91
C SER A 134 8.31 17.38 -9.86
N MET A 135 7.74 16.72 -8.86
CA MET A 135 8.50 15.96 -7.86
C MET A 135 8.07 14.48 -7.85
N ASN A 136 7.31 14.04 -8.85
CA ASN A 136 6.72 12.70 -8.89
C ASN A 136 7.76 11.60 -8.82
N ALA A 137 8.83 11.70 -9.61
CA ALA A 137 9.89 10.68 -9.60
C ALA A 137 10.40 10.39 -8.17
N SER A 138 10.55 11.44 -7.36
CA SER A 138 10.90 11.32 -5.94
C SER A 138 9.73 10.79 -5.12
N MET A 139 8.53 11.37 -5.27
CA MET A 139 7.34 11.03 -4.48
C MET A 139 6.94 9.54 -4.60
N PHE A 140 6.85 9.02 -5.83
CA PHE A 140 6.54 7.62 -6.09
C PHE A 140 7.64 6.69 -5.55
N SER A 141 8.91 7.04 -5.77
CA SER A 141 10.03 6.23 -5.26
C SER A 141 10.08 6.22 -3.73
N SER A 142 9.80 7.35 -3.09
CA SER A 142 9.73 7.46 -1.63
C SER A 142 8.66 6.53 -1.05
N PHE A 143 7.48 6.43 -1.67
CA PHE A 143 6.45 5.49 -1.23
C PHE A 143 6.96 4.05 -1.21
N PHE A 144 7.64 3.62 -2.28
CA PHE A 144 8.21 2.28 -2.35
C PHE A 144 9.27 2.03 -1.27
N TYR A 145 10.11 3.03 -0.97
CA TYR A 145 11.02 2.94 0.17
C TYR A 145 10.28 2.80 1.49
N LEU A 146 9.16 3.51 1.69
CA LEU A 146 8.41 3.43 2.94
C LEU A 146 7.84 2.05 3.25
N ILE A 147 7.80 1.11 2.32
CA ILE A 147 7.38 -0.28 2.54
C ILE A 147 8.52 -1.29 2.33
N SER A 148 9.74 -0.84 2.02
CA SER A 148 10.85 -1.73 1.67
C SER A 148 11.65 -2.22 2.88
N GLU A 149 12.35 -3.34 2.72
CA GLU A 149 13.30 -3.89 3.70
C GLU A 149 14.40 -2.89 4.04
N SER A 150 14.87 -2.10 3.08
CA SER A 150 15.91 -1.10 3.30
C SER A 150 15.50 0.02 4.26
N TYR A 151 14.20 0.17 4.53
CA TYR A 151 13.63 1.16 5.44
C TYR A 151 12.98 0.54 6.68
N SER A 152 13.15 -0.78 6.88
CA SER A 152 12.62 -1.52 8.03
C SER A 152 13.15 -1.03 9.38
N SER A 153 14.40 -0.57 9.43
CA SER A 153 15.05 -0.07 10.66
C SER A 153 14.64 1.35 11.05
N ILE A 154 13.96 2.08 10.16
CA ILE A 154 13.47 3.42 10.43
C ILE A 154 12.22 3.32 11.29
N ASN A 155 12.15 4.13 12.34
CA ASN A 155 11.01 4.12 13.25
C ASN A 155 9.69 4.45 12.51
N LEU A 156 8.59 3.91 13.03
CA LEU A 156 7.29 3.98 12.39
C LEU A 156 6.74 5.42 12.31
N GLU A 157 6.97 6.23 13.34
CA GLU A 157 6.53 7.63 13.39
C GLU A 157 7.15 8.46 12.26
N HIS A 158 8.46 8.32 12.04
CA HIS A 158 9.15 8.99 10.96
C HIS A 158 8.63 8.52 9.60
N ARG A 159 8.41 7.21 9.42
CA ARG A 159 7.82 6.65 8.19
C ARG A 159 6.41 7.20 7.95
N LEU A 160 5.59 7.30 8.99
CA LEU A 160 4.24 7.88 8.92
C LEU A 160 4.25 9.33 8.45
N VAL A 161 5.18 10.14 8.96
CA VAL A 161 5.32 11.55 8.55
C VAL A 161 5.77 11.67 7.10
N LEU A 162 6.70 10.82 6.66
CA LEU A 162 7.09 10.76 5.25
C LEU A 162 5.91 10.36 4.36
N LEU A 163 5.07 9.40 4.80
CA LEU A 163 3.84 9.04 4.10
C LEU A 163 2.86 10.22 4.04
N MET A 164 2.71 10.97 5.14
CA MET A 164 1.88 12.18 5.17
C MET A 164 2.40 13.27 4.22
N HIS A 165 3.73 13.42 4.07
CA HIS A 165 4.31 14.32 3.06
C HIS A 165 4.03 13.86 1.63
N ILE A 166 4.04 12.56 1.36
CA ILE A 166 3.65 12.00 0.07
C ILE A 166 2.16 12.28 -0.20
N CYS A 167 1.28 12.05 0.79
CA CYS A 167 -0.15 12.36 0.68
C CYS A 167 -0.40 13.86 0.38
N ASP A 168 0.30 14.73 1.10
CA ASP A 168 0.25 16.19 0.94
C ASP A 168 0.65 16.61 -0.48
N GLY A 169 1.82 16.17 -0.95
CA GLY A 169 2.32 16.43 -2.30
C GLY A 169 1.40 15.87 -3.39
N PHE A 170 0.89 14.64 -3.21
CA PHE A 170 -0.01 14.00 -4.16
C PHE A 170 -1.33 14.76 -4.26
N ALA A 171 -1.92 15.16 -3.14
CA ALA A 171 -3.17 15.91 -3.11
C ALA A 171 -3.05 17.27 -3.81
N ILE A 172 -1.96 18.01 -3.56
CA ILE A 172 -1.69 19.28 -4.26
C ILE A 172 -1.61 19.06 -5.77
N LYS A 173 -0.92 18.00 -6.20
CA LYS A 173 -0.65 17.76 -7.62
C LYS A 173 -1.86 17.23 -8.38
N TYR A 174 -2.66 16.37 -7.76
CA TYR A 174 -3.65 15.55 -8.45
C TYR A 174 -5.07 15.63 -7.90
N CYS A 175 -5.26 16.17 -6.68
CA CYS A 175 -6.55 16.14 -6.00
C CYS A 175 -7.04 17.54 -5.58
N ASN A 176 -6.60 18.59 -6.28
CA ASN A 176 -6.96 19.99 -6.01
C ASN A 176 -6.65 20.44 -4.56
N GLY A 177 -5.56 19.92 -4.00
CA GLY A 177 -5.04 20.35 -2.69
C GLY A 177 -4.45 21.76 -2.71
N SER A 178 -4.14 22.29 -1.53
CA SER A 178 -3.59 23.64 -1.34
C SER A 178 -2.19 23.58 -0.74
N SER A 179 -1.24 24.35 -1.30
CA SER A 179 0.12 24.48 -0.75
C SER A 179 0.19 25.13 0.64
N SER A 180 -0.91 25.70 1.14
CA SER A 180 -1.00 26.34 2.45
C SER A 180 -1.75 25.52 3.50
N ASN A 181 -2.33 24.37 3.14
CA ASN A 181 -3.18 23.58 4.04
C ASN A 181 -2.84 22.09 4.03
N ASN A 182 -1.71 21.77 4.66
CA ASN A 182 -1.15 20.43 4.62
C ASN A 182 -2.04 19.38 5.31
N SER A 183 -2.62 19.71 6.48
CA SER A 183 -3.56 18.81 7.17
C SER A 183 -4.83 18.59 6.34
N GLY A 184 -5.31 19.64 5.66
CA GLY A 184 -6.42 19.54 4.71
C GLY A 184 -6.11 18.61 3.53
N ASN A 185 -4.88 18.65 3.01
CA ASN A 185 -4.44 17.78 1.92
C ASN A 185 -4.40 16.30 2.34
N ILE A 186 -3.92 16.00 3.54
CA ILE A 186 -3.97 14.64 4.09
C ILE A 186 -5.42 14.16 4.18
N ASN A 187 -6.36 15.02 4.61
CA ASN A 187 -7.78 14.68 4.66
C ASN A 187 -8.39 14.46 3.26
N ILE A 188 -7.92 15.13 2.21
CA ILE A 188 -8.35 14.87 0.83
C ILE A 188 -8.01 13.43 0.43
N ILE A 189 -6.81 12.96 0.75
CA ILE A 189 -6.41 11.57 0.51
C ILE A 189 -7.20 10.61 1.39
N LEU A 190 -7.32 10.90 2.69
CA LEU A 190 -8.06 10.05 3.63
C LEU A 190 -9.53 9.82 3.20
N ARG A 191 -10.15 10.78 2.50
CA ARG A 191 -11.53 10.63 1.98
C ARG A 191 -11.69 9.58 0.87
N LYS A 192 -10.61 8.95 0.42
CA LYS A 192 -10.64 7.79 -0.48
C LYS A 192 -11.08 6.49 0.19
N ILE A 193 -11.21 6.49 1.51
CA ILE A 193 -11.75 5.38 2.30
C ILE A 193 -12.99 5.81 3.10
N ASP A 194 -13.64 4.86 3.76
CA ASP A 194 -14.75 5.17 4.68
C ASP A 194 -14.24 5.93 5.93
N ALA A 195 -14.46 7.24 5.92
CA ALA A 195 -14.08 8.13 7.03
C ALA A 195 -14.78 7.80 8.36
N LYS A 196 -15.97 7.18 8.34
CA LYS A 196 -16.65 6.73 9.58
C LYS A 196 -15.92 5.53 10.15
N LYS A 197 -15.57 4.54 9.32
CA LYS A 197 -14.77 3.38 9.76
C LYS A 197 -13.38 3.81 10.26
N TYR A 198 -12.73 4.77 9.58
CA TYR A 198 -11.48 5.34 10.06
C TYR A 198 -11.60 5.87 11.50
N LYS A 199 -12.61 6.73 11.72
CA LYS A 199 -12.90 7.34 13.02
C LYS A 199 -13.32 6.33 14.09
N HIS A 200 -13.93 5.21 13.69
CA HIS A 200 -14.24 4.10 14.59
C HIS A 200 -12.97 3.41 15.07
N GLY A 201 -12.07 3.03 14.16
CA GLY A 201 -10.80 2.41 14.55
C GLY A 201 -9.93 3.33 15.40
N ALA A 202 -9.96 4.64 15.14
CA ALA A 202 -9.31 5.63 16.00
C ALA A 202 -9.90 5.62 17.43
N ALA A 203 -11.22 5.51 17.56
CA ALA A 203 -11.90 5.41 18.86
C ALA A 203 -11.58 4.12 19.61
N LEU A 204 -11.49 2.98 18.91
CA LEU A 204 -11.03 1.71 19.49
C LEU A 204 -9.61 1.82 20.08
N LEU A 205 -8.80 2.76 19.57
CA LEU A 205 -7.45 3.05 20.04
C LEU A 205 -7.37 4.26 20.99
N GLY A 206 -8.51 4.73 21.52
CA GLY A 206 -8.55 5.78 22.54
C GLY A 206 -8.57 7.22 21.99
N ILE A 207 -8.60 7.42 20.67
CA ILE A 207 -8.74 8.74 20.05
C ILE A 207 -10.21 9.02 19.80
N SER A 208 -10.76 10.06 20.41
CA SER A 208 -12.16 10.41 20.16
C SER A 208 -12.42 10.63 18.65
N SER A 209 -13.52 10.11 18.13
CA SER A 209 -13.85 10.19 16.69
C SER A 209 -13.90 11.62 16.14
N SER A 210 -14.19 12.60 17.00
CA SER A 210 -14.14 14.03 16.67
C SER A 210 -12.73 14.56 16.43
N ARG A 211 -11.71 13.96 17.09
CA ARG A 211 -10.31 14.38 17.03
C ARG A 211 -9.45 13.55 16.07
N ALA A 212 -9.95 12.42 15.56
CA ALA A 212 -9.16 11.50 14.75
C ALA A 212 -8.51 12.13 13.50
N ILE A 213 -9.16 13.10 12.87
CA ILE A 213 -8.59 13.82 11.71
C ILE A 213 -7.57 14.87 12.19
N ASP A 214 -7.92 15.62 13.24
CA ASP A 214 -7.04 16.65 13.79
C ASP A 214 -5.75 16.03 14.33
N ALA A 215 -5.82 14.84 14.93
CA ALA A 215 -4.67 14.12 15.44
C ALA A 215 -3.64 13.76 14.35
N LEU A 216 -4.09 13.45 13.13
CA LEU A 216 -3.16 13.27 11.99
C LEU A 216 -2.45 14.58 11.65
N GLY A 217 -3.19 15.69 11.63
CA GLY A 217 -2.64 17.02 11.37
C GLY A 217 -1.63 17.47 12.44
N ASP A 218 -1.95 17.25 13.71
CA ASP A 218 -1.08 17.56 14.84
C ASP A 218 0.18 16.69 14.82
N THR A 219 0.07 15.40 14.51
CA THR A 219 1.21 14.47 14.38
C THR A 219 2.17 14.90 13.29
N ARG A 220 1.65 15.28 12.12
CA ARG A 220 2.46 15.81 11.03
C ARG A 220 3.26 17.02 11.52
N ASN A 221 2.60 17.99 12.15
CA ASN A 221 3.26 19.21 12.60
C ASN A 221 4.26 18.94 13.74
N GLU A 222 3.93 18.04 14.67
CA GLU A 222 4.80 17.65 15.78
C GLU A 222 6.13 17.10 15.27
N LEU A 223 6.07 16.13 14.38
CA LEU A 223 7.25 15.40 13.93
C LEU A 223 8.01 16.14 12.80
N THR A 224 7.34 16.97 12.00
CA THR A 224 8.04 17.84 11.03
C THR A 224 8.83 18.95 11.73
N HIS A 225 8.31 19.50 12.82
CA HIS A 225 8.94 20.63 13.52
C HIS A 225 9.69 20.21 14.80
N TYR A 226 9.60 18.96 15.21
CA TYR A 226 10.12 18.43 16.48
C TYR A 226 9.59 19.23 17.69
N ILE A 227 8.28 19.53 17.69
CA ILE A 227 7.61 20.28 18.75
C ILE A 227 6.46 19.44 19.31
N TYR A 228 6.46 19.21 20.61
CA TYR A 228 5.38 18.49 21.28
C TYR A 228 4.00 19.11 21.02
N LYS A 229 3.03 18.27 20.67
CA LYS A 229 1.62 18.60 20.45
C LYS A 229 0.76 17.61 21.24
N SER A 230 0.09 18.10 22.28
CA SER A 230 -0.84 17.30 23.10
C SER A 230 -2.06 16.74 22.36
N GLY A 231 -2.20 17.03 21.06
CA GLY A 231 -3.21 16.46 20.19
C GLY A 231 -2.68 15.50 19.12
N SER A 232 -1.36 15.25 19.07
CA SER A 232 -0.78 14.27 18.16
C SER A 232 -1.20 12.84 18.53
N LEU A 233 -1.05 11.92 17.59
CA LEU A 233 -1.30 10.48 17.78
C LEU A 233 -0.49 9.92 18.95
N GLY A 234 0.77 10.35 19.11
CA GLY A 234 1.64 9.93 20.21
C GLY A 234 1.09 10.30 21.59
N SER A 235 0.24 11.33 21.69
CA SER A 235 -0.39 11.73 22.95
C SER A 235 -1.47 10.78 23.45
N PHE A 236 -1.90 9.80 22.64
CA PHE A 236 -2.93 8.82 22.99
C PHE A 236 -2.37 7.43 23.31
N ILE A 237 -1.04 7.31 23.33
CA ILE A 237 -0.30 6.09 23.69
C ILE A 237 -0.24 6.01 25.22
N ASN A 238 -0.90 5.01 25.82
CA ASN A 238 -1.03 4.90 27.28
C ASN A 238 0.29 4.53 27.97
N ASN A 239 1.07 3.61 27.39
CA ASN A 239 2.40 3.22 27.81
C ASN A 239 3.31 3.03 26.57
N PRO A 240 4.21 3.98 26.27
CA PRO A 240 5.06 3.93 25.07
C PRO A 240 5.98 2.71 25.01
N ASP A 241 6.19 2.01 26.13
CA ASP A 241 7.01 0.80 26.19
C ASP A 241 6.26 -0.49 25.81
N THR A 242 4.95 -0.44 25.54
CA THR A 242 4.17 -1.62 25.11
C THR A 242 4.02 -1.68 23.59
N GLU A 243 4.21 -2.88 23.01
CA GLU A 243 4.11 -3.08 21.55
C GLU A 243 2.75 -2.66 20.99
N THR A 244 1.68 -2.86 21.76
CA THR A 244 0.31 -2.52 21.34
C THR A 244 0.05 -1.01 21.32
N ASP A 245 0.89 -0.18 21.92
CA ASP A 245 0.67 1.27 21.93
C ASP A 245 1.26 1.96 20.69
N ASN A 246 2.17 1.29 19.97
CA ASN A 246 2.54 1.68 18.59
C ASN A 246 1.41 1.43 17.56
N MET A 247 0.31 0.76 17.95
CA MET A 247 -0.82 0.48 17.05
C MET A 247 -1.51 1.75 16.55
N VAL A 248 -1.50 2.85 17.31
CA VAL A 248 -2.10 4.13 16.87
C VAL A 248 -1.43 4.62 15.58
N ASN A 249 -0.09 4.74 15.62
CA ASN A 249 0.70 5.17 14.48
C ASN A 249 0.64 4.14 13.34
N LEU A 250 0.60 2.85 13.67
CA LEU A 250 0.54 1.78 12.68
C LEU A 250 -0.80 1.75 11.94
N TYR A 251 -1.90 1.93 12.67
CA TYR A 251 -3.24 2.05 12.10
C TYR A 251 -3.35 3.25 11.17
N ALA A 252 -2.85 4.41 11.62
CA ALA A 252 -2.79 5.61 10.78
C ALA A 252 -1.96 5.38 9.51
N PHE A 253 -0.84 4.66 9.62
CA PHE A 253 -0.01 4.31 8.47
C PHE A 253 -0.77 3.41 7.50
N TYR A 254 -1.33 2.29 7.97
CA TYR A 254 -2.08 1.36 7.12
C TYR A 254 -3.23 2.05 6.39
N VAL A 255 -4.01 2.86 7.09
CA VAL A 255 -5.12 3.59 6.51
C VAL A 255 -4.66 4.60 5.45
N LEU A 256 -3.62 5.39 5.73
CA LEU A 256 -3.12 6.37 4.77
C LEU A 256 -2.44 5.72 3.55
N GLU A 257 -1.77 4.59 3.75
CA GLU A 257 -1.13 3.81 2.68
C GLU A 257 -2.19 3.32 1.68
N ILE A 258 -3.29 2.73 2.19
CA ILE A 258 -4.44 2.31 1.38
C ILE A 258 -5.09 3.50 0.67
N ALA A 259 -5.38 4.57 1.41
CA ALA A 259 -6.04 5.75 0.86
C ALA A 259 -5.22 6.41 -0.25
N LEU A 260 -3.89 6.48 -0.09
CA LEU A 260 -2.97 6.97 -1.11
C LEU A 260 -2.95 6.05 -2.34
N ARG A 261 -2.91 4.72 -2.14
CA ARG A 261 -2.98 3.76 -3.26
C ARG A 261 -4.26 3.93 -4.08
N ILE A 262 -5.42 4.03 -3.43
CA ILE A 262 -6.69 4.31 -4.10
C ILE A 262 -6.61 5.63 -4.88
N ALA A 263 -6.08 6.70 -4.27
CA ALA A 263 -5.92 7.99 -4.95
C ALA A 263 -5.03 7.90 -6.20
N VAL A 264 -3.93 7.15 -6.15
CA VAL A 264 -3.02 6.92 -7.28
C VAL A 264 -3.73 6.13 -8.38
N LEU A 265 -4.42 5.04 -8.03
CA LEU A 265 -5.17 4.20 -8.96
C LEU A 265 -6.26 5.01 -9.69
N GLU A 266 -7.04 5.81 -8.98
CA GLU A 266 -8.05 6.68 -9.60
C GLU A 266 -7.46 7.67 -10.59
N VAL A 267 -6.31 8.29 -10.27
CA VAL A 267 -5.64 9.26 -11.15
C VAL A 267 -5.20 8.63 -12.47
N ILE A 268 -4.78 7.36 -12.44
CA ILE A 268 -4.43 6.62 -13.65
C ILE A 268 -5.64 5.93 -14.29
N GLY A 269 -6.84 6.06 -13.72
CA GLY A 269 -8.10 5.54 -14.28
C GLY A 269 -8.43 4.10 -13.90
N VAL A 270 -7.80 3.55 -12.86
CA VAL A 270 -8.17 2.26 -12.26
C VAL A 270 -9.25 2.48 -11.20
N ASN A 271 -10.33 1.71 -11.28
CA ASN A 271 -11.42 1.78 -10.30
C ASN A 271 -11.24 0.72 -9.20
N VAL A 272 -11.31 1.13 -7.93
CA VAL A 272 -11.38 0.23 -6.77
C VAL A 272 -12.82 0.19 -6.29
N SER A 273 -13.43 -0.99 -6.26
CA SER A 273 -14.85 -1.12 -5.87
C SER A 273 -15.07 -0.76 -4.39
N ASP A 274 -16.20 -0.13 -4.09
CA ASP A 274 -16.62 0.19 -2.72
C ASP A 274 -16.65 -1.05 -1.80
N ASP A 275 -16.99 -2.22 -2.32
CA ASP A 275 -16.96 -3.49 -1.57
C ASP A 275 -15.56 -3.85 -1.07
N VAL A 276 -14.53 -3.60 -1.89
CA VAL A 276 -13.13 -3.84 -1.51
C VAL A 276 -12.67 -2.76 -0.52
N ILE A 277 -13.02 -1.50 -0.75
CA ILE A 277 -12.71 -0.40 0.20
C ILE A 277 -13.32 -0.70 1.57
N ASN A 278 -14.58 -1.14 1.60
CA ASN A 278 -15.26 -1.53 2.83
C ASN A 278 -14.60 -2.73 3.50
N TYR A 279 -14.26 -3.77 2.73
CA TYR A 279 -13.56 -4.95 3.24
C TYR A 279 -12.21 -4.60 3.88
N VAL A 280 -11.41 -3.75 3.23
CA VAL A 280 -10.10 -3.32 3.74
C VAL A 280 -10.25 -2.62 5.10
N MET A 281 -11.25 -1.74 5.22
CA MET A 281 -11.51 -1.07 6.48
C MET A 281 -11.98 -2.03 7.56
N ASP A 282 -12.82 -3.01 7.21
CA ASP A 282 -13.25 -4.05 8.15
C ASP A 282 -12.07 -4.92 8.61
N GLU A 283 -11.13 -5.25 7.73
CA GLU A 283 -9.90 -5.98 8.07
C GLU A 283 -9.06 -5.21 9.10
N HIS A 284 -8.89 -3.90 8.92
CA HIS A 284 -8.15 -3.08 9.89
C HIS A 284 -8.88 -2.93 11.24
N LEU A 285 -10.21 -2.84 11.23
CA LEU A 285 -11.00 -2.80 12.46
C LEU A 285 -10.93 -4.12 13.22
N ASP A 286 -11.08 -5.24 12.53
CA ASP A 286 -10.97 -6.58 13.11
C ASP A 286 -9.56 -6.84 13.65
N TRP A 287 -8.53 -6.39 12.94
CA TRP A 287 -7.16 -6.43 13.44
C TRP A 287 -7.02 -5.71 14.78
N ILE A 288 -7.57 -4.50 14.94
CA ILE A 288 -7.53 -3.79 16.23
C ILE A 288 -8.22 -4.59 17.32
N LYS A 289 -9.42 -5.13 17.04
CA LYS A 289 -10.22 -5.89 18.01
C LYS A 289 -9.49 -7.15 18.50
N LEU A 290 -8.84 -7.87 17.57
CA LEU A 290 -8.07 -9.07 17.89
C LEU A 290 -6.83 -8.74 18.74
N GLU A 291 -6.01 -7.78 18.30
CA GLU A 291 -4.74 -7.47 18.98
C GLU A 291 -4.93 -6.79 20.35
N LYS A 292 -6.00 -6.00 20.53
CA LYS A 292 -6.34 -5.38 21.83
C LYS A 292 -7.30 -6.25 22.66
N HIS A 293 -7.69 -7.43 22.17
CA HIS A 293 -8.65 -8.33 22.80
C HIS A 293 -9.95 -7.62 23.23
N LEU A 294 -10.50 -6.81 22.34
CA LEU A 294 -11.71 -6.04 22.62
C LEU A 294 -12.95 -6.95 22.61
N ASP A 295 -13.94 -6.58 23.42
CA ASP A 295 -15.22 -7.30 23.49
C ASP A 295 -16.07 -7.12 22.23
N GLU A 296 -15.84 -6.04 21.46
CA GLU A 296 -16.51 -5.81 20.19
C GLU A 296 -16.21 -6.94 19.20
N ASP A 297 -17.27 -7.50 18.60
CA ASP A 297 -17.12 -8.64 17.69
C ASP A 297 -16.46 -8.23 16.37
N CYS A 298 -15.61 -9.12 15.85
CA CYS A 298 -15.10 -9.03 14.49
C CYS A 298 -16.25 -9.16 13.48
N VAL A 299 -16.06 -8.67 12.25
CA VAL A 299 -17.09 -8.72 11.20
C VAL A 299 -16.71 -9.64 10.05
N LEU A 300 -15.42 -9.83 9.78
CA LEU A 300 -14.94 -10.71 8.74
C LEU A 300 -15.00 -12.17 9.22
N PRO A 301 -15.57 -13.11 8.44
CA PRO A 301 -15.81 -14.48 8.90
C PRO A 301 -14.58 -15.20 9.47
N MET A 302 -13.41 -14.99 8.85
CA MET A 302 -12.16 -15.59 9.32
C MET A 302 -11.74 -15.02 10.68
N ASN A 303 -11.90 -13.72 10.88
CA ASN A 303 -11.53 -13.03 12.11
C ASN A 303 -12.55 -13.28 13.23
N VAL A 304 -13.84 -13.44 12.91
CA VAL A 304 -14.87 -13.94 13.84
C VAL A 304 -14.46 -15.31 14.39
N PHE A 305 -14.11 -16.23 13.51
CA PHE A 305 -13.70 -17.57 13.92
C PHE A 305 -12.43 -17.55 14.79
N ARG A 306 -11.43 -16.74 14.40
CA ARG A 306 -10.22 -16.52 15.20
C ARG A 306 -10.54 -15.98 16.60
N GLN A 307 -11.37 -14.94 16.68
CA GLN A 307 -11.77 -14.31 17.94
C GLN A 307 -12.50 -15.32 18.86
N MET A 308 -13.38 -16.17 18.30
CA MET A 308 -14.06 -17.22 19.05
C MET A 308 -13.07 -18.24 19.66
N ILE A 309 -12.07 -18.67 18.89
CA ILE A 309 -11.04 -19.60 19.38
C ILE A 309 -10.23 -18.95 20.51
N GLU A 310 -9.79 -17.70 20.33
CA GLU A 310 -9.01 -16.97 21.35
C GLU A 310 -9.81 -16.80 22.64
N LYS A 311 -11.12 -16.49 22.56
CA LYS A 311 -12.02 -16.39 23.72
C LYS A 311 -12.13 -17.74 24.45
N LEU A 312 -12.29 -18.86 23.74
CA LEU A 312 -12.37 -20.20 24.35
C LEU A 312 -11.06 -20.60 25.06
N GLN A 313 -9.91 -20.38 24.41
CA GLN A 313 -8.60 -20.71 24.98
C GLN A 313 -8.29 -19.89 26.24
N ASN A 314 -8.73 -18.63 26.29
CA ASN A 314 -8.52 -17.79 27.47
C ASN A 314 -9.46 -18.16 28.63
N GLN A 315 -10.66 -18.69 28.35
CA GLN A 315 -11.53 -19.24 29.38
C GLN A 315 -10.94 -20.51 30.01
N GLU A 316 -10.36 -21.40 29.20
CA GLU A 316 -9.70 -22.63 29.69
C GLU A 316 -8.46 -22.36 30.54
N LYS A 317 -7.70 -21.28 30.27
CA LYS A 317 -6.52 -20.89 31.07
C LYS A 317 -6.87 -20.26 32.43
N ASN A 318 -8.09 -19.75 32.58
CA ASN A 318 -8.57 -19.09 33.79
C ASN A 318 -9.43 -20.02 34.68
N LEU A 319 -9.55 -21.30 34.31
CA LEU A 319 -10.17 -22.39 35.07
C LEU A 319 -9.10 -23.26 35.74
#